data_AF-A0A538I758-F1
#
_entry.id   AF-A0A538I758-F1
#
_cell.length_a   1.000
_cell.length_b   1.000
_cell.length_c   1.000
_cell.angle_alpha   90.00
_cell.angle_beta   90.00
_cell.angle_gamma   90.00
#
_symmetry.space_group_name_H-M   'P 1'
#
loop_
_entity.id
_entity.type
_entity.pdbx_description
1 polymer ?
#
loop_
_entity_poly.entity_id
_entity_poly.type
_entity_poly.pdbx_seq_one_letter_code
_entity_poly.pdbx_strand_id
1 'polypeptide(L)'
;MTFTDPPYTLAGAVLFLSRAAAAVRQGGSVFLSFGPGRPGVSVRVQWAIGGMGFAIQALTRDFNRCLGAGVLGGASNLYHLIAAGEPHPLVTETFARPLYTADAPSRGVSRPSGRFV
;
A
#
# COMPACT_ATOMS: atom_id res chain seq x y z
N MET A 1 9.56 8.96 -14.09
CA MET A 1 9.66 8.03 -12.96
C MET A 1 8.85 8.59 -11.82
N THR A 2 8.29 7.74 -10.96
CA THR A 2 7.49 8.17 -9.80
C THR A 2 7.93 7.40 -8.55
N PHE A 3 7.85 8.03 -7.39
CA PHE A 3 8.10 7.42 -6.09
C PHE A 3 6.85 7.56 -5.24
N THR A 4 6.55 6.55 -4.44
CA THR A 4 5.38 6.60 -3.56
C THR A 4 5.59 5.76 -2.31
N ASP A 5 5.18 6.30 -1.16
CA ASP A 5 5.21 5.67 0.17
C ASP A 5 3.81 5.73 0.77
N PRO A 6 2.89 4.85 0.33
CA PRO A 6 1.51 4.88 0.76
C PRO A 6 1.34 4.48 2.23
N PRO A 7 0.17 4.81 2.81
CA PRO A 7 -0.31 4.12 4.00
C PRO A 7 -0.22 2.60 3.82
N TYR A 8 0.23 1.90 4.86
CA TYR A 8 0.46 0.43 4.85
C TYR A 8 -0.82 -0.42 4.87
N THR A 9 -1.93 0.13 4.38
CA THR A 9 -3.20 -0.55 4.14
C THR A 9 -3.26 -0.98 2.67
N LEU A 10 -4.01 -2.05 2.36
CA LEU A 10 -4.25 -2.44 0.98
C LEU A 10 -4.88 -1.30 0.16
N ALA A 11 -5.85 -0.59 0.77
CA ALA A 11 -6.56 0.49 0.09
C ALA A 11 -5.64 1.69 -0.19
N GLY A 12 -4.78 2.05 0.76
CA GLY A 12 -3.76 3.09 0.56
C GLY A 12 -2.78 2.73 -0.55
N ALA A 13 -2.26 1.50 -0.54
CA ALA A 13 -1.36 1.02 -1.60
C ALA A 13 -2.00 1.10 -2.99
N VAL A 14 -3.24 0.61 -3.12
CA VAL A 14 -3.97 0.61 -4.40
C VAL A 14 -4.26 2.04 -4.88
N LEU A 15 -4.67 2.94 -3.98
CA LEU A 15 -4.94 4.33 -4.31
C LEU A 15 -3.68 5.04 -4.84
N PHE A 16 -2.58 4.97 -4.10
CA PHE A 16 -1.36 5.68 -4.45
C PHE A 16 -0.70 5.09 -5.71
N LEU A 17 -0.72 3.77 -5.87
CA LEU A 17 -0.30 3.14 -7.12
C LEU A 17 -1.18 3.56 -8.31
N SER A 18 -2.49 3.73 -8.11
CA SER A 18 -3.37 4.24 -9.17
C SER A 18 -3.00 5.67 -9.58
N ARG A 19 -2.63 6.53 -8.62
CA ARG A 19 -2.13 7.88 -8.93
C ARG A 19 -0.76 7.84 -9.63
N ALA A 20 0.10 6.90 -9.27
CA ALA A 20 1.37 6.68 -9.97
C ALA A 20 1.15 6.20 -11.42
N ALA A 21 0.19 5.30 -11.65
CA ALA A 21 -0.20 4.83 -12.98
C ALA A 21 -0.69 5.96 -13.88
N ALA A 22 -1.47 6.89 -13.34
CA ALA A 22 -1.92 8.07 -14.09
C ALA A 22 -0.78 9.06 -14.44
N ALA A 23 0.38 8.97 -13.78
CA ALA A 23 1.49 9.90 -13.93
C ALA A 23 2.70 9.33 -14.68
N VAL A 24 2.65 8.06 -15.09
CA VAL A 24 3.75 7.37 -15.76
C VAL A 24 3.29 6.86 -17.13
N ARG A 25 4.22 6.80 -18.09
CA ARG A 25 3.99 6.22 -19.43
C ARG A 25 4.55 4.80 -19.48
N GLN A 26 4.16 4.00 -20.48
CA GLN A 26 4.76 2.70 -20.76
C GLN A 26 6.31 2.80 -20.80
N GLY A 27 6.98 1.82 -20.19
CA GLY A 27 8.43 1.78 -19.99
C GLY A 27 8.95 2.66 -18.85
N GLY A 28 8.10 3.44 -18.18
CA GLY A 28 8.48 4.26 -17.03
C GLY A 28 8.55 3.47 -15.72
N SER A 29 9.47 3.86 -14.84
CA SER A 29 9.65 3.24 -13.52
C SER A 29 8.75 3.87 -12.45
N VAL A 30 8.21 3.02 -11.57
CA VAL A 30 7.55 3.40 -10.31
C VAL A 30 8.27 2.71 -9.16
N PHE A 31 8.64 3.47 -8.14
CA PHE A 31 9.24 2.97 -6.92
C PHE A 31 8.22 3.05 -5.79
N LEU A 32 7.83 1.90 -5.26
CA LEU A 32 6.85 1.77 -4.19
C LEU A 32 7.56 1.32 -2.90
N SER A 33 7.50 2.18 -1.88
CA SER A 33 7.85 1.82 -0.51
C SER A 33 6.65 1.15 0.15
N PHE A 34 6.73 -0.16 0.42
CA PHE A 34 5.63 -0.87 1.07
C PHE A 34 6.10 -2.15 1.77
N GLY A 35 5.49 -2.46 2.91
CA GLY A 35 5.68 -3.71 3.65
C GLY A 35 6.48 -3.55 4.95
N PRO A 36 6.92 -4.67 5.58
CA PRO A 36 6.42 -6.03 5.36
C PRO A 36 5.02 -6.17 5.99
N GLY A 37 3.98 -6.10 5.15
CA GLY A 37 2.61 -6.38 5.57
C GLY A 37 2.38 -7.88 5.77
N ARG A 38 1.21 -8.26 6.29
CA ARG A 38 0.79 -9.67 6.38
C ARG A 38 0.84 -10.33 4.99
N PRO A 39 1.18 -11.63 4.85
CA PRO A 39 1.31 -12.29 3.55
C PRO A 39 0.12 -12.09 2.60
N GLY A 40 -1.11 -12.15 3.13
CA GLY A 40 -2.32 -11.93 2.33
C GLY A 40 -2.45 -10.50 1.76
N VAL A 41 -1.95 -9.48 2.48
CA VAL A 41 -1.92 -8.10 1.97
C VAL A 41 -0.90 -7.98 0.86
N SER A 42 0.29 -8.55 1.03
CA SER A 42 1.35 -8.53 0.03
C SER A 42 0.91 -9.18 -1.29
N VAL A 43 0.21 -10.33 -1.23
CA VAL A 43 -0.39 -10.96 -2.42
C VAL A 43 -1.34 -9.99 -3.09
N ARG A 44 -2.32 -9.42 -2.36
CA ARG A 44 -3.31 -8.51 -2.93
C ARG A 44 -2.69 -7.24 -3.56
N VAL A 45 -1.60 -6.74 -2.99
CA VAL A 45 -0.84 -5.62 -3.58
C VAL A 45 -0.17 -6.03 -4.89
N GLN A 46 0.45 -7.21 -4.96
CA GLN A 46 1.06 -7.70 -6.20
C GLN A 46 0.03 -7.93 -7.30
N TRP A 47 -1.16 -8.42 -6.96
CA TRP A 47 -2.29 -8.50 -7.90
C TRP A 47 -2.68 -7.12 -8.43
N ALA A 48 -2.74 -6.10 -7.56
CA ALA A 48 -3.03 -4.73 -7.99
C ALA A 48 -1.92 -4.14 -8.87
N ILE A 49 -0.65 -4.42 -8.57
CA ILE A 49 0.50 -4.02 -9.41
C ILE A 49 0.34 -4.56 -10.83
N GLY A 50 0.14 -5.87 -10.98
CA GLY A 50 -0.08 -6.48 -12.29
C GLY A 50 -1.35 -5.97 -12.97
N GLY A 51 -2.42 -5.81 -12.19
CA GLY A 51 -3.69 -5.27 -12.64
C GLY A 51 -3.60 -3.84 -13.22
N MET A 52 -2.62 -3.04 -12.83
CA MET A 52 -2.38 -1.68 -13.37
C MET A 52 -1.40 -1.66 -14.56
N GLY A 53 -0.95 -2.81 -15.06
CA GLY A 53 0.02 -2.89 -16.16
C GLY A 53 1.49 -2.77 -15.72
N PHE A 54 1.78 -2.91 -14.42
CA PHE A 54 3.14 -2.91 -13.91
C PHE A 54 3.71 -4.32 -13.75
N ALA A 55 5.00 -4.48 -14.04
CA ALA A 55 5.79 -5.65 -13.66
C ALA A 55 6.74 -5.30 -12.51
N ILE A 56 7.00 -6.26 -11.62
CA ILE A 56 8.00 -6.12 -10.56
C ILE A 56 9.37 -6.42 -11.17
N GLN A 57 10.21 -5.40 -11.31
CA GLN A 57 11.56 -5.54 -11.83
C GLN A 57 12.55 -5.93 -10.72
N ALA A 58 12.36 -5.39 -9.51
CA ALA A 58 13.15 -5.76 -8.34
C ALA A 58 12.36 -5.55 -7.04
N LEU A 59 12.75 -6.28 -5.99
CA LEU A 59 12.24 -6.12 -4.64
C LEU A 59 13.41 -6.14 -3.65
N THR A 60 13.69 -5.00 -3.03
CA THR A 60 14.69 -4.89 -1.97
C THR A 60 14.00 -4.89 -0.62
N ARG A 61 14.28 -5.88 0.22
CA ARG A 61 13.67 -5.98 1.55
C ARG A 61 14.27 -5.00 2.54
N ASP A 62 13.46 -4.57 3.51
CA ASP A 62 13.88 -3.75 4.66
C ASP A 62 14.68 -2.50 4.26
N PHE A 63 14.30 -1.88 3.13
CA PHE A 63 15.01 -0.78 2.50
C PHE A 63 14.81 0.54 3.23
N ASN A 64 13.57 0.92 3.53
CA ASN A 64 13.30 2.16 4.28
C ASN A 64 13.19 1.83 5.76
N ARG A 65 13.79 2.67 6.62
CA ARG A 65 13.58 2.60 8.06
C ARG A 65 12.57 3.67 8.47
N CYS A 66 11.42 3.24 8.96
CA CYS A 66 10.30 4.10 9.32
C CYS A 66 10.27 4.32 10.83
N LEU A 67 10.83 5.44 11.29
CA LEU A 67 10.79 5.84 12.69
C LEU A 67 9.34 6.16 13.08
N GLY A 68 8.79 5.44 14.06
CA GLY A 68 7.40 5.60 14.53
C GLY A 68 6.38 4.60 13.97
N ALA A 69 6.76 3.74 13.02
CA ALA A 69 5.90 2.68 12.50
C ALA A 69 6.02 1.38 13.34
N GLY A 70 5.93 1.49 14.67
CA GLY A 70 6.18 0.38 15.60
C GLY A 70 5.28 -0.85 15.38
N VAL A 71 4.06 -0.65 14.85
CA VAL A 71 3.11 -1.73 14.54
C VAL A 71 3.53 -2.58 13.32
N LEU A 72 4.46 -2.11 12.49
CA LEU A 72 4.87 -2.75 11.23
C LEU A 72 6.32 -3.24 11.22
N GLY A 73 7.02 -3.20 12.35
CA GLY A 73 8.42 -3.60 12.44
C GLY A 73 9.42 -2.51 12.05
N GLY A 74 8.96 -1.29 11.77
CA GLY A 74 9.82 -0.11 11.60
C GLY A 74 10.64 -0.08 10.30
N ALA A 75 10.34 -0.94 9.32
CA ALA A 75 10.96 -0.90 8.00
C ALA A 75 9.97 -1.24 6.88
N SER A 76 10.25 -0.80 5.65
CA SER A 76 9.48 -1.17 4.45
C SER A 76 10.36 -1.69 3.33
N ASN A 77 9.77 -2.50 2.43
CA ASN A 77 10.47 -2.97 1.24
C ASN A 77 10.38 -1.90 0.13
N LEU A 78 11.35 -1.90 -0.77
CA LEU A 78 11.31 -1.13 -1.99
C LEU A 78 10.98 -2.03 -3.18
N TYR A 79 9.81 -1.82 -3.78
CA TYR A 79 9.44 -2.40 -5.07
C TYR A 79 9.91 -1.45 -6.17
N HIS A 80 10.74 -1.95 -7.08
CA HIS A 80 10.98 -1.30 -8.35
C HIS A 80 10.05 -1.93 -9.38
N LEU A 81 9.11 -1.12 -9.87
CA LEU A 81 8.13 -1.48 -10.87
C LEU A 81 8.47 -0.84 -12.20
N ILE A 82 8.17 -1.53 -13.29
CA ILE A 82 8.24 -1.01 -14.65
C ILE A 82 6.85 -1.07 -15.28
N ALA A 83 6.41 -0.01 -15.97
CA ALA A 83 5.19 -0.01 -16.76
C ALA A 83 5.39 -0.91 -17.99
N ALA A 84 5.14 -2.21 -17.83
CA ALA A 84 5.38 -3.23 -18.85
C ALA A 84 4.33 -3.19 -19.96
N GLY A 85 3.11 -2.75 -19.64
CA GLY A 85 2.07 -2.37 -20.61
C GLY A 85 1.67 -0.90 -20.44
N GLU A 86 0.54 -0.53 -21.04
CA GLU A 86 -0.07 0.79 -20.81
C GLU A 86 -0.57 0.89 -19.36
N PRO A 87 0.04 1.75 -18.54
CA PRO A 87 -0.32 1.89 -17.14
C PRO A 87 -1.71 2.50 -17.02
N HIS A 88 -2.55 1.92 -16.15
CA HIS A 88 -3.90 2.42 -15.94
C HIS A 88 -4.29 2.37 -14.46
N PRO A 89 -4.94 3.42 -13.94
CA PRO A 89 -5.38 3.46 -12.54
C PRO A 89 -6.53 2.47 -12.29
N LEU A 90 -6.50 1.77 -11.15
CA LEU A 90 -7.65 1.00 -10.67
C LEU A 90 -8.65 1.85 -9.86
N VAL A 91 -8.20 3.00 -9.35
CA VAL A 91 -9.04 3.98 -8.64
C VAL A 91 -8.97 5.30 -9.39
N THR A 92 -10.09 5.69 -10.01
CA THR A 92 -10.22 6.94 -10.76
C THR A 92 -11.05 7.97 -10.01
N GLU A 93 -12.05 7.52 -9.26
CA GLU A 93 -12.94 8.37 -8.47
C GLU A 93 -12.26 9.04 -7.25
N THR A 94 -13.03 9.90 -6.59
CA THR A 94 -12.70 10.47 -5.29
C THR A 94 -12.69 9.37 -4.23
N PHE A 95 -11.56 9.21 -3.54
CA PHE A 95 -11.41 8.20 -2.51
C PHE A 95 -11.97 8.69 -1.17
N ALA A 96 -13.08 8.09 -0.72
CA ALA A 96 -13.82 8.51 0.49
C ALA A 96 -13.80 7.46 1.62
N ARG A 97 -12.90 6.47 1.57
CA ARG A 97 -12.77 5.42 2.58
C ARG A 97 -11.63 5.74 3.57
N PRO A 98 -11.61 5.12 4.77
CA PRO A 98 -10.49 5.23 5.69
C PRO A 98 -9.17 4.89 5.00
N LEU A 99 -8.22 5.80 5.08
CA LEU A 99 -6.96 5.70 4.34
C LEU A 99 -5.85 5.11 5.23
N TYR A 100 -5.77 5.56 6.48
CA TYR A 100 -4.83 5.07 7.46
C TYR A 100 -5.45 3.99 8.36
N THR A 101 -4.58 3.16 8.96
CA THR A 101 -4.99 2.16 9.96
C THR A 101 -5.70 2.81 11.16
N ALA A 102 -5.28 4.02 11.54
CA ALA A 102 -5.90 4.78 12.62
C ALA A 102 -7.31 5.28 12.29
N ASP A 103 -7.64 5.41 11.00
CA ASP A 103 -8.96 5.89 10.54
C ASP A 103 -10.00 4.76 10.54
N ALA A 104 -9.60 3.51 10.75
CA ALA A 104 -10.53 2.39 10.81
C ALA A 104 -11.45 2.55 12.04
N PRO A 105 -12.78 2.43 11.88
CA PRO A 105 -13.70 2.50 13.00
C PRO A 105 -13.27 1.50 14.08
N SER A 106 -13.18 1.96 15.33
CA SER A 106 -12.97 1.09 16.47
C SER A 106 -14.08 0.04 16.46
N ARG A 107 -13.72 -1.23 16.22
CA ARG A 107 -14.64 -2.33 16.50
C ARG A 107 -14.97 -2.21 17.98
N GLY A 108 -16.21 -1.83 18.29
CA GLY A 108 -16.68 -1.69 19.66
C GLY A 108 -16.36 -2.96 20.43
N VAL A 109 -15.35 -2.88 21.29
CA VAL A 109 -15.19 -3.83 22.38
C VAL A 109 -16.31 -3.47 23.34
N SER A 110 -17.43 -4.19 23.27
CA SER A 110 -18.39 -4.19 24.37
C SER A 110 -17.62 -4.64 25.61
N ARG A 111 -17.28 -3.68 26.48
CA ARG A 111 -16.78 -3.98 27.81
C ARG A 111 -17.86 -4.80 28.50
N PRO A 112 -17.61 -6.04 28.95
CA PRO A 112 -18.55 -6.69 29.83
C PRO A 112 -18.66 -5.81 31.07
N SER A 113 -19.88 -5.39 31.39
CA SER A 113 -20.21 -4.64 32.59
C SER A 113 -20.00 -5.54 33.81
N GLY A 114 -18.74 -5.67 34.23
CA GLY A 114 -18.36 -6.31 35.49
C GLY A 114 -18.64 -5.33 36.61
N ARG A 115 -19.81 -5.48 37.24
CA ARG A 115 -20.12 -4.91 38.54
C ARG A 115 -19.23 -5.64 39.56
N PHE A 116 -18.13 -5.03 39.99
CA PHE A 116 -17.45 -5.48 41.20
C PHE A 116 -18.27 -4.99 42.39
N VAL A 117 -18.50 -5.95 43.29
CA VAL A 117 -19.29 -5.87 44.52
C VAL A 117 -18.74 -4.80 45.46
#